data_AF-A0A2V7XI44-F1
#
_entry.id   AF-A0A2V7XI44-F1
#
_cell.length_a   1.000
_cell.length_b   1.000
_cell.length_c   1.000
_cell.angle_alpha   90.00
_cell.angle_beta   90.00
_cell.angle_gamma   90.00
#
_symmetry.space_group_name_H-M   'P 1'
#
loop_
_entity.id
_entity.type
_entity.pdbx_description
1 polymer ?
#
loop_
_entity_poly.entity_id
_entity_poly.type
_entity_poly.pdbx_seq_one_letter_code
_entity_poly.pdbx_strand_id
1 'polypeptide(L)'
;MAIIVALLVVGAVSHGVVRHIVQTAPLWTAIGLGTRRSDLSKWAALPSFVFWLLLMIAIWLFLLGWARIVSGTFSLTEIAMTIVVGAASTLGIVTGLRMKTATRTAVAAATVLGVTLLDLIAFRLSLLPAIAHR
;
A
#
# COMPACT_ATOMS: atom_id res chain seq x y z
N MET A 1 1.70 -6.38 7.90
CA MET A 1 3.07 -6.88 7.66
C MET A 1 3.26 -7.54 6.30
N ALA A 2 2.33 -8.39 5.83
CA ALA A 2 2.46 -9.06 4.53
C ALA A 2 2.78 -8.11 3.36
N ILE A 3 2.10 -6.97 3.24
CA ILE A 3 2.37 -5.98 2.17
C ILE A 3 3.81 -5.44 2.25
N ILE A 4 4.30 -5.09 3.44
CA ILE A 4 5.66 -4.58 3.63
C ILE A 4 6.68 -5.63 3.19
N VAL A 5 6.51 -6.88 3.65
CA VAL A 5 7.41 -7.98 3.28
C VAL A 5 7.38 -8.21 1.76
N ALA A 6 6.20 -8.25 1.15
CA ALA A 6 6.06 -8.45 -0.29
C ALA A 6 6.76 -7.32 -1.09
N LEU A 7 6.61 -6.06 -0.66
CA LEU A 7 7.27 -4.92 -1.30
C LEU A 7 8.79 -4.98 -1.16
N LEU A 8 9.32 -5.38 -0.01
CA LEU A 8 10.76 -5.53 0.18
C LEU A 8 11.32 -6.70 -0.64
N VAL A 9 10.57 -7.80 -0.78
CA VAL A 9 10.95 -8.92 -1.66
C VAL A 9 10.99 -8.48 -3.12
N VAL A 10 9.96 -7.76 -3.60
CA VAL A 10 9.98 -7.18 -4.96
C VAL A 10 11.17 -6.24 -5.12
N GLY A 11 11.42 -5.37 -4.15
CA GLY A 11 12.55 -4.45 -4.22
C GLY A 11 13.91 -5.13 -4.32
N ALA A 12 14.10 -6.23 -3.59
CA ALA A 12 15.32 -7.01 -3.67
C ALA A 12 15.50 -7.67 -5.06
N VAL A 13 14.42 -8.16 -5.66
CA VAL A 13 14.46 -8.82 -6.98
C VAL A 13 14.61 -7.80 -8.12
N SER A 14 13.93 -6.66 -8.01
CA SER A 14 13.85 -5.62 -9.05
C SER A 14 14.89 -4.50 -8.86
N HIS A 15 15.82 -4.63 -7.91
CA HIS A 15 16.85 -3.63 -7.58
C HIS A 15 16.29 -2.24 -7.25
N GLY A 16 15.13 -2.20 -6.58
CA GLY A 16 14.41 -0.99 -6.19
C GLY A 16 14.09 -0.96 -4.70
N VAL A 17 15.01 -1.43 -3.86
CA VAL A 17 14.77 -1.58 -2.42
C VAL A 17 14.43 -0.24 -1.77
N VAL A 18 15.14 0.85 -2.13
CA VAL A 18 14.90 2.17 -1.55
C VAL A 18 13.52 2.68 -1.93
N ARG A 19 13.12 2.49 -3.19
CA ARG A 19 11.78 2.80 -3.67
C ARG A 19 10.72 2.13 -2.81
N HIS A 20 10.85 0.83 -2.56
CA HIS A 20 9.86 0.09 -1.78
C HIS A 20 9.89 0.42 -0.28
N ILE A 21 11.04 0.77 0.29
CA ILE A 21 11.13 1.31 1.65
C ILE A 21 10.27 2.58 1.77
N VAL A 22 10.44 3.54 0.85
CA VAL A 22 9.66 4.79 0.84
C VAL A 22 8.16 4.50 0.74
N GLN A 23 7.76 3.57 -0.12
CA GLN A 23 6.36 3.18 -0.31
C GLN A 23 5.74 2.50 0.92
N THR A 24 6.55 1.92 1.82
CA THR A 24 6.03 1.31 3.06
C THR A 24 5.77 2.31 4.18
N ALA A 25 6.30 3.54 4.07
CA ALA A 25 6.18 4.58 5.11
C ALA A 25 4.74 4.84 5.60
N PRO A 26 3.71 4.93 4.73
CA PRO A 26 2.33 5.14 5.18
C PRO A 26 1.81 3.99 6.07
N LEU A 27 2.11 2.74 5.72
CA LEU A 27 1.69 1.55 6.48
C LEU A 27 2.30 1.51 7.90
N TRP A 28 3.48 2.09 8.09
CA TRP A 28 4.11 2.19 9.42
C TRP A 28 3.31 3.08 10.38
N THR A 29 2.56 4.07 9.87
CA THR A 29 1.68 4.89 10.72
C THR A 29 0.58 4.04 11.35
N ALA A 30 -0.07 3.18 10.56
CA ALA A 30 -1.11 2.28 11.02
C ALA A 30 -0.58 1.25 12.02
N ILE A 31 0.62 0.71 11.76
CA ILE A 31 1.32 -0.20 12.67
C ILE A 31 1.61 0.48 14.00
N GLY A 32 2.20 1.68 13.99
CA GLY A 32 2.51 2.44 15.21
C GLY A 32 1.27 2.80 16.03
N LEU A 33 0.15 3.10 15.37
CA LEU A 33 -1.13 3.31 16.06
C LEU A 33 -1.70 2.00 16.62
N GLY A 34 -1.55 0.89 15.89
CA GLY A 34 -2.03 -0.43 16.29
C GLY A 34 -1.29 -1.00 17.49
N THR A 35 0.04 -0.82 17.55
CA THR A 35 0.84 -1.23 18.72
C THR A 35 0.48 -0.43 19.98
N ARG A 36 -0.02 0.80 19.80
CA ARG A 36 -0.57 1.64 20.87
C ARG A 36 -2.05 1.36 21.17
N ARG A 37 -2.65 0.34 20.53
CA ARG A 37 -4.08 -0.01 20.63
C ARG A 37 -5.02 1.17 20.35
N SER A 38 -4.61 2.09 19.47
CA SER A 38 -5.41 3.25 19.12
C SER A 38 -6.52 2.88 18.14
N ASP A 39 -7.73 3.35 18.41
CA ASP A 39 -8.88 3.26 17.50
C ASP A 39 -8.62 3.92 16.12
N LEU A 40 -7.63 4.83 16.04
CA LEU A 40 -7.21 5.45 14.78
C LEU A 40 -6.44 4.49 13.86
N SER A 41 -5.93 3.37 14.37
CA SER A 41 -5.17 2.40 13.58
C SER A 41 -5.97 1.89 12.39
N LYS A 42 -7.28 1.61 12.57
CA LYS A 42 -8.19 1.24 11.47
C LYS A 42 -8.24 2.32 10.39
N TRP A 43 -8.47 3.57 10.80
CA TRP A 43 -8.67 4.70 9.89
C TRP A 43 -7.37 5.09 9.17
N ALA A 44 -6.22 4.83 9.78
CA ALA A 44 -4.93 4.96 9.14
C ALA A 44 -4.64 3.80 8.17
N ALA A 45 -5.03 2.56 8.49
CA ALA A 45 -4.71 1.39 7.67
C ALA A 45 -5.55 1.30 6.38
N LEU A 46 -6.85 1.63 6.48
CA LEU A 46 -7.81 1.49 5.37
C LEU A 46 -7.38 2.19 4.07
N PRO A 47 -6.99 3.49 4.06
CA PRO A 47 -6.59 4.15 2.82
C PRO A 47 -5.41 3.46 2.15
N SER A 48 -4.40 3.02 2.91
CA SER A 48 -3.26 2.31 2.34
C SER A 48 -3.64 0.95 1.75
N PHE A 49 -4.53 0.18 2.39
CA PHE A 49 -5.03 -1.07 1.81
C PHE A 49 -5.81 -0.82 0.51
N VAL A 50 -6.66 0.21 0.47
CA VAL A 50 -7.40 0.58 -0.74
C VAL A 50 -6.44 1.00 -1.85
N PHE A 51 -5.47 1.86 -1.54
CA PHE A 51 -4.44 2.32 -2.47
C PHE A 51 -3.68 1.15 -3.10
N TRP A 52 -3.18 0.23 -2.27
CA TRP A 52 -2.45 -0.94 -2.75
C TRP A 52 -3.33 -1.87 -3.57
N LEU A 53 -4.59 -2.10 -3.17
CA LEU A 53 -5.51 -2.93 -3.94
C LEU A 53 -5.80 -2.32 -5.32
N LEU A 54 -6.04 -1.02 -5.41
CA LEU A 54 -6.25 -0.31 -6.67
C LEU A 54 -5.01 -0.42 -7.58
N LEU A 55 -3.81 -0.31 -7.01
CA LEU A 55 -2.57 -0.49 -7.76
C LEU A 55 -2.43 -1.93 -8.28
N MET A 56 -2.73 -2.94 -7.47
CA MET A 56 -2.72 -4.34 -7.92
C MET A 56 -3.72 -4.56 -9.05
N ILE A 57 -4.93 -4.03 -8.93
CA ILE A 57 -5.95 -4.09 -10.00
C ILE A 57 -5.42 -3.44 -11.28
N ALA A 58 -4.81 -2.25 -11.20
CA ALA A 58 -4.24 -1.57 -12.37
C ALA A 58 -3.12 -2.39 -13.04
N ILE A 59 -2.26 -3.05 -12.25
CA ILE A 59 -1.23 -3.95 -12.78
C ILE A 59 -1.86 -5.15 -13.48
N TRP A 60 -2.87 -5.79 -12.89
CA TRP A 60 -3.56 -6.92 -13.52
C TRP A 60 -4.29 -6.52 -14.81
N LEU A 61 -4.93 -5.35 -14.83
CA LEU A 61 -5.53 -4.80 -16.06
C LEU A 61 -4.48 -4.57 -17.14
N PHE A 62 -3.26 -4.17 -16.78
CA PHE A 62 -2.13 -4.06 -17.70
C PHE A 62 -1.65 -5.43 -18.21
N LEU A 63 -1.45 -6.40 -17.31
CA LEU A 63 -1.02 -7.75 -17.68
C LEU A 63 -2.02 -8.48 -18.58
N LEU A 64 -3.32 -8.22 -18.41
CA LEU A 64 -4.40 -8.74 -19.27
C LEU A 64 -4.56 -7.95 -20.59
N GLY A 65 -3.81 -6.86 -20.78
CA GLY A 65 -3.86 -6.02 -21.96
C GLY A 65 -5.06 -5.07 -22.03
N TRP A 66 -5.81 -4.91 -20.94
CA TRP A 66 -7.03 -4.09 -20.88
C TRP A 66 -6.75 -2.61 -20.59
N ALA A 67 -5.66 -2.29 -19.91
CA ALA A 67 -5.27 -0.91 -19.59
C ALA A 67 -3.77 -0.66 -19.80
N ARG A 68 -3.39 0.46 -20.43
CA ARG A 68 -1.98 0.84 -20.64
C ARG A 68 -1.53 2.00 -19.75
N ILE A 69 -2.12 2.11 -18.57
CA ILE A 69 -1.84 3.18 -17.60
C ILE A 69 -0.51 2.90 -16.86
N VAL A 70 -0.12 1.62 -16.77
CA VAL A 70 1.15 1.15 -16.22
C VAL A 70 1.98 0.58 -17.38
N SER A 71 3.30 0.68 -17.30
CA SER A 71 4.23 0.12 -18.30
C SER A 71 5.38 -0.60 -17.59
N GLY A 72 5.82 -1.73 -18.15
CA GLY A 72 6.96 -2.49 -17.64
C GLY A 72 6.86 -3.97 -18.00
N THR A 73 7.97 -4.69 -17.81
CA THR A 73 8.00 -6.15 -17.85
C THR A 73 7.93 -6.68 -16.43
N PHE A 74 7.05 -7.64 -16.18
CA PHE A 74 6.91 -8.26 -14.86
C PHE A 74 7.51 -9.67 -14.88
N SER A 75 8.43 -9.92 -13.96
CA SER A 75 8.93 -11.25 -13.61
C SER A 75 7.87 -12.07 -12.88
N LEU A 76 8.05 -13.39 -12.85
CA LEU A 76 7.16 -14.30 -12.12
C LEU A 76 7.06 -13.93 -10.63
N THR A 77 8.17 -13.51 -10.03
CA THR A 77 8.21 -13.10 -8.61
C THR A 77 7.40 -11.83 -8.38
N GLU A 78 7.50 -10.84 -9.27
CA GLU A 78 6.69 -9.61 -9.16
C GLU A 78 5.20 -9.93 -9.27
N ILE A 79 4.80 -10.77 -10.23
CA ILE A 79 3.41 -11.23 -10.38
C ILE A 79 2.94 -11.91 -9.10
N ALA A 80 3.72 -12.85 -8.55
CA ALA A 80 3.37 -13.55 -7.32
C ALA A 80 3.18 -12.59 -6.14
N MET A 81 4.07 -11.59 -6.00
CA MET A 81 3.96 -10.58 -4.93
C MET A 81 2.74 -9.67 -5.11
N THR A 82 2.29 -9.38 -6.35
CA THR A 82 1.04 -8.64 -6.55
C THR A 82 -0.18 -9.39 -5.99
N ILE A 83 -0.20 -10.72 -6.11
CA ILE A 83 -1.26 -11.56 -5.55
C ILE A 83 -1.24 -11.48 -4.02
N VAL A 84 -0.04 -11.58 -3.42
CA VAL A 84 0.14 -11.47 -1.96
C VAL A 84 -0.35 -10.11 -1.45
N VAL A 85 0.05 -9.02 -2.10
CA VAL A 85 -0.38 -7.66 -1.73
C VAL A 85 -1.88 -7.47 -1.92
N GLY A 86 -2.45 -7.98 -3.02
CA GLY A 86 -3.88 -7.91 -3.29
C GLY A 86 -4.71 -8.66 -2.26
N ALA A 87 -4.31 -9.90 -1.92
CA ALA A 87 -4.96 -10.70 -0.88
C ALA A 87 -4.86 -10.04 0.50
N ALA A 88 -3.67 -9.58 0.89
CA ALA A 88 -3.46 -8.89 2.16
C ALA A 88 -4.28 -7.59 2.27
N SER A 89 -4.35 -6.81 1.19
CA SER A 89 -5.15 -5.59 1.13
C SER A 89 -6.64 -5.87 1.24
N THR A 90 -7.13 -6.89 0.53
CA THR A 90 -8.54 -7.31 0.60
C THR A 90 -8.92 -7.75 2.02
N LEU A 91 -8.12 -8.62 2.64
CA LEU A 91 -8.34 -9.06 4.02
C LEU A 91 -8.26 -7.90 5.01
N GLY A 92 -7.31 -6.97 4.82
CA GLY A 92 -7.17 -5.75 5.61
C GLY A 92 -8.40 -4.86 5.54
N ILE A 93 -8.94 -4.64 4.34
CA ILE A 93 -10.18 -3.87 4.11
C ILE A 93 -11.36 -4.56 4.78
N VAL A 94 -11.59 -5.85 4.51
CA VAL A 94 -12.71 -6.61 5.09
C VAL A 94 -12.66 -6.59 6.62
N THR A 95 -11.47 -6.81 7.19
CA THR A 95 -11.28 -6.79 8.65
C THR A 95 -11.51 -5.38 9.20
N GLY A 96 -10.91 -4.36 8.58
CA GLY A 96 -11.07 -2.97 9.00
C GLY A 96 -12.53 -2.53 8.97
N LEU A 97 -13.28 -2.86 7.91
CA LEU A 97 -14.71 -2.53 7.82
C LEU A 97 -15.55 -3.21 8.91
N ARG A 98 -15.19 -4.43 9.32
CA ARG A 98 -15.86 -5.16 10.40
C ARG A 98 -15.51 -4.67 11.81
N MET A 99 -14.38 -3.97 11.98
CA MET A 99 -13.96 -3.44 13.28
C MET A 99 -14.84 -2.26 13.72
N LYS A 100 -15.36 -2.34 14.95
CA LYS A 100 -16.03 -1.21 15.62
C LYS A 100 -15.00 -0.21 16.14
N THR A 101 -15.39 1.05 16.23
CA THR A 101 -14.52 2.15 16.68
C THR A 101 -15.36 3.24 17.34
N ALA A 102 -14.82 3.86 18.40
CA ALA A 102 -15.43 5.00 19.05
C ALA A 102 -14.94 6.35 18.49
N THR A 103 -14.11 6.32 17.43
CA THR A 103 -13.53 7.52 16.82
C THR A 103 -14.63 8.40 16.21
N ARG A 104 -14.60 9.70 16.53
CA ARG A 104 -15.48 10.70 15.92
C ARG A 104 -15.27 10.77 14.40
N THR A 105 -16.35 10.87 13.63
CA THR A 105 -16.32 10.89 12.16
C THR A 105 -15.35 11.92 11.59
N ALA A 106 -15.29 13.14 12.15
CA ALA A 106 -14.37 14.18 11.68
C ALA A 106 -12.90 13.78 11.83
N VAL A 107 -12.54 13.13 12.95
CA VAL A 107 -11.17 12.66 13.20
C VAL A 107 -10.85 11.46 12.30
N ALA A 108 -11.80 10.56 12.11
CA ALA A 108 -11.66 9.45 11.17
C ALA A 108 -11.43 9.95 9.74
N ALA A 109 -12.23 10.91 9.27
CA ALA A 109 -12.10 11.51 7.96
C ALA A 109 -10.75 12.22 7.79
N ALA A 110 -10.35 13.05 8.77
CA ALA A 110 -9.04 13.70 8.76
C ALA A 110 -7.89 12.70 8.70
N THR A 111 -7.99 11.59 9.45
CA THR A 111 -6.99 10.51 9.44
C THR A 111 -6.90 9.85 8.07
N VAL A 112 -8.05 9.50 7.47
CA VAL A 112 -8.11 8.89 6.14
C VAL A 112 -7.52 9.81 5.09
N LEU A 113 -7.90 11.09 5.09
CA LEU A 113 -7.37 12.08 4.15
C LEU A 113 -5.86 12.28 4.32
N GLY A 114 -5.39 12.39 5.57
CA GLY A 114 -3.97 12.56 5.88
C GLY A 114 -3.12 11.37 5.42
N VAL A 115 -3.58 10.15 5.68
CA VAL A 115 -2.84 8.95 5.22
C VAL A 115 -2.95 8.75 3.71
N THR A 116 -4.09 9.05 3.10
CA THR A 116 -4.22 9.03 1.62
C THR A 116 -3.23 9.99 0.97
N LEU A 117 -3.09 11.21 1.51
CA LEU A 117 -2.10 12.16 1.02
C LEU A 117 -0.67 11.62 1.21
N LEU A 118 -0.40 10.98 2.35
CA LEU A 118 0.89 10.35 2.62
C LEU A 118 1.19 9.20 1.64
N ASP A 119 0.20 8.36 1.31
CA ASP A 119 0.32 7.30 0.30
C ASP A 119 0.69 7.90 -1.07
N LEU A 120 -0.03 8.95 -1.49
CA LEU A 120 0.22 9.63 -2.77
C LEU A 120 1.60 10.29 -2.81
N ILE A 121 2.01 10.97 -1.75
CA ILE A 121 3.33 11.62 -1.65
C ILE A 121 4.42 10.56 -1.65
N ALA A 122 4.31 9.52 -0.82
CA ALA A 122 5.29 8.44 -0.74
C ALA A 122 5.43 7.74 -2.10
N PHE A 123 4.31 7.44 -2.76
CA PHE A 123 4.31 6.86 -4.09
C PHE A 123 4.97 7.79 -5.11
N ARG A 124 4.63 9.09 -5.12
CA ARG A 124 5.24 10.07 -6.04
C ARG A 124 6.74 10.21 -5.83
N LEU A 125 7.19 10.30 -4.57
CA LEU A 125 8.62 10.36 -4.22
C LEU A 125 9.34 9.10 -4.68
N SER A 126 8.73 7.93 -4.52
CA SER A 126 9.30 6.65 -4.94
C SER A 126 9.55 6.55 -6.46
N LEU A 127 8.86 7.38 -7.26
CA LEU A 127 9.02 7.44 -8.72
C LEU A 127 10.07 8.47 -9.17
N LEU A 128 10.61 9.29 -8.25
CA LEU A 128 11.66 10.23 -8.61
C LEU A 128 12.92 9.48 -9.04
N PRO A 129 13.64 9.93 -10.09
CA PRO A 129 14.82 9.22 -10.60
C PRO A 129 15.89 8.94 -9.54
N ALA A 130 16.03 9.85 -8.56
CA ALA A 130 16.97 9.70 -7.44
C ALA A 130 16.68 8.49 -6.53
N ILE A 131 15.43 8.01 -6.51
CA ILE A 131 14.94 6.93 -5.65
C ILE A 131 14.57 5.69 -6.48
N ALA A 132 14.03 5.87 -7.68
CA ALA A 132 13.50 4.80 -8.52
C ALA A 132 14.56 3.77 -8.96
N HIS A 133 15.84 4.15 -9.01
CA HIS A 133 16.96 3.30 -9.43
C HIS A 133 17.90 2.92 -8.27
N ARG A 134 17.46 3.07 -7.01
CA ARG A 134 18.25 2.76 -5.82
C ARG A 134 17.64 1.65 -4.95
#